data_AF-A0A498IVU2-F1
#
_entry.id   AF-A0A498IVU2-F1
#
_cell.length_a   1.000
_cell.length_b   1.000
_cell.length_c   1.000
_cell.angle_alpha   90.00
_cell.angle_beta   90.00
_cell.angle_gamma   90.00
#
_symmetry.space_group_name_H-M   'P 1'
#
loop_
_entity.id
_entity.type
_entity.pdbx_description
1 polymer ?
#
loop_
_entity_poly.entity_id
_entity_poly.type
_entity_poly.pdbx_seq_one_letter_code
_entity_poly.pdbx_strand_id
1 'polypeptide(L)'
;MVCFNSGHCFSLYNCLVKPHKPQYRGGIIVNPELNLGVKGWSTFGNAKIQHRESEGNKFIVAHSRNQPHDSISQKTYLQRSKLYTFSGT
;
A
#
# COMPACT_ATOMS: atom_id res chain seq x y z
N MET A 1 4.24 -5.71 -0.33
CA MET A 1 4.92 -5.47 -1.63
C MET A 1 6.46 -5.41 -1.55
N VAL A 2 7.16 -6.43 -2.06
CA VAL A 2 8.49 -6.27 -2.65
C VAL A 2 8.36 -6.74 -4.10
N CYS A 3 8.09 -5.83 -5.03
CA CYS A 3 8.08 -6.18 -6.46
C CYS A 3 9.45 -5.84 -7.04
N PHE A 4 10.19 -6.86 -7.47
CA PHE A 4 11.44 -6.68 -8.22
C PHE A 4 11.15 -6.34 -9.68
N ASN A 5 12.09 -5.65 -10.30
CA ASN A 5 11.95 -4.79 -11.47
C ASN A 5 11.89 -5.56 -12.80
N SER A 6 11.08 -6.61 -12.89
CA SER A 6 11.04 -7.51 -14.06
C SER A 6 9.67 -8.13 -14.34
N GLY A 7 8.58 -7.58 -13.78
CA GLY A 7 7.23 -8.11 -14.00
C GLY A 7 6.95 -9.46 -13.32
N HIS A 8 7.95 -10.06 -12.65
CA HIS A 8 7.76 -11.24 -11.81
C HIS A 8 7.58 -10.83 -10.35
N CYS A 9 6.32 -10.82 -9.91
CA CYS A 9 5.96 -10.81 -8.50
C CYS A 9 6.01 -12.25 -7.98
N PHE A 10 7.08 -12.65 -7.28
CA PHE A 10 7.06 -13.94 -6.58
C PHE A 10 6.28 -13.76 -5.27
N SER A 11 4.98 -14.04 -5.34
CA SER A 11 4.18 -14.36 -4.18
C SER A 11 3.80 -15.83 -4.30
N LEU A 12 4.11 -16.64 -3.28
CA LEU A 12 3.62 -18.02 -3.18
C LEU A 12 2.09 -18.09 -3.06
N TYR A 13 1.41 -16.95 -2.91
CA TYR A 13 -0.04 -16.79 -2.96
C TYR A 13 -0.43 -15.70 -3.95
N ASN A 14 -1.29 -16.01 -4.92
CA ASN A 14 -1.83 -15.01 -5.86
C ASN A 14 -2.42 -13.82 -5.09
N CYS A 15 -1.90 -12.61 -5.32
CA CYS A 15 -2.55 -11.40 -4.85
C CYS A 15 -3.95 -11.33 -5.45
N LEU A 16 -4.95 -10.98 -4.65
CA LEU A 16 -6.30 -10.78 -5.16
C LEU A 16 -6.30 -9.56 -6.08
N VAL A 17 -6.86 -9.72 -7.29
CA VAL A 17 -7.09 -8.62 -8.23
C VAL A 17 -7.87 -7.48 -7.56
N LYS A 18 -8.87 -7.84 -6.73
CA LYS A 18 -9.65 -6.92 -5.91
C LYS A 18 -9.55 -7.30 -4.44
N PRO A 19 -9.01 -6.44 -3.57
CA PRO A 19 -8.94 -6.72 -2.15
C PRO A 19 -10.34 -6.79 -1.52
N HIS A 20 -10.47 -7.56 -0.45
CA HIS A 20 -11.68 -7.55 0.38
C HIS A 20 -11.84 -6.22 1.10
N LYS A 21 -13.07 -5.92 1.54
CA LYS A 21 -13.34 -4.76 2.38
C LYS A 21 -12.52 -4.82 3.68
N PRO A 22 -12.08 -3.67 4.23
CA PRO A 22 -11.31 -3.64 5.46
C PRO A 22 -12.08 -4.27 6.62
N GLN A 23 -11.36 -5.03 7.46
CA GLN A 23 -11.91 -5.55 8.71
C GLN A 23 -12.32 -4.39 9.63
N TYR A 24 -13.38 -4.61 10.42
CA TYR A 24 -13.89 -3.64 11.40
C TYR A 24 -14.22 -2.24 10.83
N ARG A 25 -14.56 -2.17 9.53
CA ARG A 25 -14.87 -0.92 8.79
C ARG A 25 -13.69 0.04 8.61
N GLY A 26 -12.47 -0.32 9.02
CA GLY A 26 -11.28 0.50 8.86
C GLY A 26 -11.37 1.88 9.53
N GLY A 27 -10.80 2.91 8.90
CA GLY A 27 -11.02 4.32 9.27
C GLY A 27 -9.82 5.08 9.84
N ILE A 28 -8.66 4.44 10.04
CA ILE A 28 -7.44 5.13 10.52
C ILE A 28 -6.55 5.55 9.35
N ILE A 29 -6.41 4.70 8.33
CA ILE A 29 -5.62 4.99 7.14
C ILE A 29 -6.30 6.11 6.35
N VAL A 30 -5.54 7.14 5.97
CA VAL A 30 -6.00 8.26 5.15
C VAL A 30 -5.98 7.84 3.68
N ASN A 31 -7.05 8.18 2.96
CA ASN A 31 -7.20 7.88 1.53
C ASN A 31 -6.89 6.39 1.18
N PRO A 32 -7.52 5.42 1.87
CA PRO A 32 -7.24 4.00 1.64
C PRO A 32 -7.76 3.50 0.29
N GLU A 33 -8.82 4.14 -0.23
CA GLU A 33 -9.41 3.84 -1.54
C GLU A 33 -8.67 4.51 -2.71
N LEU A 34 -7.65 5.34 -2.43
CA LEU A 34 -6.85 6.05 -3.44
C LEU A 34 -7.65 6.93 -4.43
N ASN A 35 -8.86 7.33 -4.06
CA ASN A 35 -9.69 8.24 -4.85
C ASN A 35 -9.06 9.63 -5.01
N LEU A 36 -8.13 9.99 -4.13
CA LEU A 36 -7.34 11.23 -4.19
C LEU A 36 -5.89 10.99 -4.66
N GLY A 37 -5.66 9.90 -5.40
CA GLY A 37 -4.32 9.49 -5.82
C GLY A 37 -3.42 9.17 -4.64
N VAL A 38 -2.18 9.66 -4.64
CA VAL A 38 -1.19 9.43 -3.55
C VAL A 38 -1.31 10.41 -2.38
N LYS A 39 -2.36 11.26 -2.33
CA LYS A 39 -2.54 12.21 -1.22
C LYS A 39 -2.63 11.46 0.12
N GLY A 40 -1.85 11.90 1.11
CA GLY A 40 -1.76 11.25 2.42
C GLY A 40 -0.78 10.08 2.48
N TRP A 41 -0.11 9.73 1.38
CA TRP A 41 0.96 8.75 1.33
C TRP A 41 2.29 9.43 1.04
N SER A 42 3.38 8.85 1.53
CA SER A 42 4.74 9.38 1.35
C SER A 42 5.68 8.30 0.85
N THR A 43 6.73 8.70 0.15
CA THR A 43 7.85 7.83 -0.16
C THR A 43 8.58 7.46 1.13
N PHE A 44 9.09 6.23 1.21
CA PHE A 44 9.99 5.78 2.25
C PHE A 44 11.31 5.35 1.60
N GLY A 45 12.44 5.86 2.09
CA GLY A 45 13.72 5.70 1.41
C GLY A 45 13.76 6.42 0.06
N ASN A 46 14.42 5.82 -0.94
CA ASN A 46 14.63 6.42 -2.26
C ASN A 46 13.59 6.03 -3.32
N ALA A 47 12.50 5.37 -2.92
CA ALA A 47 11.44 4.99 -3.85
C ALA A 47 10.76 6.22 -4.47
N LYS A 48 10.36 6.10 -5.73
CA LYS A 48 9.34 6.95 -6.35
C LYS A 48 7.99 6.26 -6.26
N ILE A 49 6.93 7.02 -6.02
CA ILE A 49 5.58 6.48 -5.92
C ILE A 49 4.69 6.97 -7.05
N GLN A 50 3.84 6.07 -7.54
CA GLN A 50 2.89 6.36 -8.60
C GLN A 50 1.55 5.71 -8.27
N HIS A 51 0.45 6.44 -8.46
CA HIS A 51 -0.89 5.88 -8.44
C HIS A 51 -1.20 5.20 -9.78
N ARG A 52 -1.74 3.98 -9.74
CA ARG A 52 -2.19 3.22 -10.91
C ARG A 52 -3.55 2.59 -10.64
N GLU A 53 -4.25 2.28 -11.72
CA GLU A 53 -5.53 1.58 -11.69
C GLU A 53 -5.51 0.44 -12.71
N SER A 54 -6.02 -0.72 -12.31
CA SER A 54 -6.17 -1.89 -13.17
C SER A 54 -7.42 -2.67 -12.74
N GLU A 55 -8.27 -3.04 -13.69
CA GLU A 55 -9.50 -3.82 -13.44
C GLU A 55 -10.44 -3.20 -12.38
N GLY A 56 -10.41 -1.87 -12.25
CA GLY A 56 -11.17 -1.11 -11.24
C GLY A 56 -10.58 -1.17 -9.82
N ASN A 57 -9.38 -1.73 -9.66
CA ASN A 57 -8.60 -1.68 -8.42
C ASN A 57 -7.54 -0.58 -8.53
N LYS A 58 -7.50 0.31 -7.53
CA LYS A 58 -6.53 1.41 -7.43
C LYS A 58 -5.41 1.01 -6.47
N PHE A 59 -4.17 1.29 -6.81
CA PHE A 59 -3.01 0.93 -6.01
C PHE A 59 -1.84 1.91 -6.18
N ILE A 60 -0.94 1.93 -5.19
CA ILE A 60 0.31 2.69 -5.26
C ILE A 60 1.45 1.75 -5.61
N VAL A 61 2.23 2.13 -6.61
CA VAL A 61 3.47 1.45 -7.00
C VAL A 61 4.65 2.21 -6.43
N ALA A 62 5.47 1.56 -5.60
CA ALA A 62 6.82 2.00 -5.30
C ALA A 62 7.78 1.45 -6.35
N HIS A 63 8.46 2.32 -7.08
CA HIS A 63 9.40 1.97 -8.14
C HIS A 63 10.70 2.76 -8.02
N SER A 64 11.66 2.45 -8.90
CA SER A 64 13.00 3.07 -8.89
C SER A 64 13.68 2.93 -7.51
N ARG A 65 13.52 1.74 -6.92
CA ARG A 65 14.01 1.40 -5.59
C ARG A 65 15.49 1.03 -5.67
N ASN A 66 16.28 1.54 -4.73
CA ASN A 66 17.69 1.20 -4.58
C ASN A 66 17.88 0.09 -3.54
N GLN A 67 17.00 0.03 -2.54
CA GLN A 67 17.05 -0.93 -1.44
C GLN A 67 15.73 -1.70 -1.28
N PRO A 68 15.76 -2.92 -0.71
CA PRO A 68 14.53 -3.70 -0.46
C PRO A 68 13.50 -2.98 0.42
N HIS A 69 13.96 -2.11 1.32
CA HIS A 69 13.12 -1.34 2.23
C HIS A 69 12.60 -0.03 1.62
N ASP A 70 13.11 0.43 0.48
CA ASP A 70 12.54 1.59 -0.22
C ASP A 70 11.09 1.26 -0.60
N SER A 71 10.14 2.11 -0.19
CA SER A 71 8.72 1.77 -0.25
C SER A 71 7.82 2.99 -0.09
N ILE A 72 6.60 2.77 0.38
CA ILE A 72 5.63 3.77 0.75
C ILE A 72 5.45 3.80 2.27
N SER A 73 5.04 4.94 2.80
CA SER A 73 4.70 5.09 4.21
C SER A 73 3.48 5.99 4.38
N GLN A 74 2.79 5.80 5.50
CA GLN A 74 1.79 6.71 5.99
C GLN A 74 1.91 6.76 7.51
N LYS A 75 2.08 7.97 8.05
CA LYS A 75 2.12 8.16 9.50
C LYS A 75 0.70 8.19 10.03
N THR A 76 0.40 7.32 10.99
CA THR A 76 -0.90 7.24 11.68
C THR A 76 -0.75 7.46 13.18
N TYR A 77 -1.76 8.07 13.80
CA TYR A 77 -1.78 8.30 15.23
C TYR A 77 -2.68 7.26 15.91
N LEU A 78 -2.08 6.40 16.72
CA LEU A 78 -2.80 5.38 17.48
C LEU A 78 -3.00 5.86 18.91
N GLN A 79 -4.18 5.61 19.46
CA GLN A 79 -4.46 5.82 20.87
C GLN A 79 -3.89 4.68 21.70
N ARG A 80 -3.28 5.02 22.85
CA ARG A 80 -2.73 4.08 23.81
C ARG A 80 -3.81 3.10 24.31
N SER A 81 -3.40 1.87 24.62
CA SER A 81 -4.25 0.83 25.20
C SER A 81 -5.46 0.41 24.33
N LYS A 82 -5.34 0.53 23.01
CA LYS A 82 -6.32 0.00 22.05
C LYS A 82 -5.71 -1.07 21.16
N LEU A 83 -6.54 -2.01 20.72
CA LEU A 83 -6.17 -3.03 19.74
C LEU A 83 -6.49 -2.54 18.33
N TYR A 84 -5.54 -2.74 17.42
CA TYR A 84 -5.67 -2.38 16.01
C TYR A 84 -5.33 -3.57 15.15
N THR A 85 -5.98 -3.67 14.00
CA THR A 85 -5.61 -4.63 12.95
C THR A 85 -5.16 -3.86 11.73
N PHE A 86 -4.04 -4.29 11.16
CA PHE A 86 -3.53 -3.78 9.89
C PHE A 86 -3.59 -4.90 8.86
N SER A 87 -4.09 -4.58 7.67
CA SER A 87 -4.19 -5.49 6.53
C SER A 87 -3.75 -4.74 5.28
N GLY A 88 -2.91 -5.37 4.46
CA GLY A 88 -2.45 -4.84 3.18
C GLY A 88 -1.68 -5.92 2.42
N THR A 89 -1.60 -5.77 1.10
CA THR A 89 -0.98 -6.73 0.18
C THR A 89 0.02 -6.00 -0.73
#